data_AF-A0A6P5F6M1-F1
#
_entry.id   AF-A0A6P5F6M1-F1
#
_cell.length_a   1.000
_cell.length_b   1.000
_cell.length_c   1.000
_cell.angle_alpha   90.00
_cell.angle_beta   90.00
_cell.angle_gamma   90.00
#
_symmetry.space_group_name_H-M   'P 1'
#
loop_
_entity.id
_entity.type
_entity.pdbx_description
1 polymer ?
#
loop_
_entity_poly.entity_id
_entity_poly.type
_entity_poly.pdbx_seq_one_letter_code
_entity_poly.pdbx_strand_id
1 'polypeptide(L)'
;MLHTFASSASPTNPMATSLSTINGSASQFSPAKLKQIKNHKPKYQSLQSYMLAQAQESHSLPSKSTITAHTVSRRASLSFSMALLLHQLHIEPSRADEGNGLWLTGPLPVPTVTNKIANEETGTRSFLRNGIYIANIGPQGSAFRLKHYSFDLLALGDMLGQETMSYFRKYLCMKSTVMYYDFDKVISAASDEQKQPLTDLANRLFNNVEKIEEAVKTQNNTMMQSCYADTVPILQEVMARMA
;
A
#
# COMPACT_ATOMS: atom_id res chain seq x y z
N MET A 1 73.29 -22.40 -27.90
CA MET A 1 73.74 -22.64 -26.51
C MET A 1 73.07 -21.57 -25.66
N LEU A 2 71.87 -21.82 -25.13
CA LEU A 2 71.58 -22.38 -23.78
C LEU A 2 72.24 -21.50 -22.68
N HIS A 3 71.54 -20.85 -21.74
CA HIS A 3 70.38 -21.21 -20.91
C HIS A 3 69.58 -19.92 -20.58
N THR A 4 68.24 -19.86 -20.65
CA THR A 4 67.22 -20.32 -19.67
C THR A 4 67.44 -19.77 -18.25
N PHE A 5 66.52 -18.95 -17.73
CA PHE A 5 65.70 -19.27 -16.55
C PHE A 5 64.57 -18.23 -16.36
N ALA A 6 63.35 -18.76 -16.26
CA ALA A 6 62.14 -18.07 -15.86
C ALA A 6 62.06 -18.00 -14.32
N SER A 7 61.47 -16.94 -13.78
CA SER A 7 61.14 -16.84 -12.36
C SER A 7 59.65 -16.54 -12.21
N SER A 8 58.89 -17.57 -11.85
CA SER A 8 57.53 -17.44 -11.30
C SER A 8 57.63 -17.22 -9.79
N ALA A 9 56.82 -16.32 -9.26
CA ALA A 9 56.66 -16.13 -7.82
C ALA A 9 55.16 -16.07 -7.51
N SER A 10 54.65 -17.17 -6.98
CA SER A 10 53.39 -17.26 -6.25
C SER A 10 53.64 -16.90 -4.78
N PRO A 11 52.87 -16.01 -4.14
CA PRO A 11 52.89 -15.88 -2.69
C PRO A 11 51.86 -16.83 -2.05
N THR A 12 52.36 -17.76 -1.25
CA THR A 12 51.58 -18.60 -0.34
C THR A 12 51.49 -17.90 1.02
N ASN A 13 50.26 -17.63 1.45
CA ASN A 13 49.92 -17.41 2.87
C ASN A 13 49.44 -18.75 3.44
N PRO A 14 49.70 -19.03 4.72
CA PRO A 14 48.56 -19.03 5.64
C PRO A 14 48.91 -18.41 7.00
N MET A 15 48.29 -17.27 7.31
CA MET A 15 48.27 -16.73 8.66
C MET A 15 47.00 -17.23 9.35
N ALA A 16 47.17 -17.91 10.47
CA ALA A 16 46.12 -18.45 11.31
C ALA A 16 45.31 -17.31 11.95
N THR A 17 44.00 -17.32 11.72
CA THR A 17 43.05 -16.46 12.44
C THR A 17 42.16 -17.33 13.31
N SER A 18 42.24 -17.09 14.61
CA SER A 18 41.49 -17.71 15.68
C SER A 18 39.98 -17.60 15.48
N LEU A 19 39.30 -18.76 15.40
CA LEU A 19 37.84 -18.88 15.47
C LEU A 19 37.39 -18.81 16.93
N SER A 20 36.81 -17.68 17.33
CA SER A 20 36.07 -17.59 18.60
C SER A 20 34.66 -18.17 18.42
N THR A 21 34.48 -19.37 18.95
CA THR A 21 33.20 -20.07 19.11
C THR A 21 32.24 -19.28 20.00
N ILE A 22 31.15 -18.75 19.41
CA ILE A 22 30.02 -18.20 20.16
C ILE A 22 29.01 -19.34 20.36
N ASN A 23 29.13 -20.05 21.48
CA ASN A 23 28.10 -20.96 21.97
C ASN A 23 27.05 -20.13 22.74
N GLY A 24 26.01 -19.70 22.04
CA GLY A 24 24.80 -19.11 22.61
C GLY A 24 23.61 -20.05 22.42
N SER A 25 23.24 -20.73 23.49
CA SER A 25 22.04 -21.54 23.73
C SER A 25 20.90 -21.44 22.69
N ALA A 26 20.66 -22.57 21.99
CA ALA A 26 19.43 -22.83 21.27
C ALA A 26 18.27 -23.05 22.25
N SER A 27 17.50 -22.01 22.55
CA SER A 27 16.18 -22.16 23.16
C SER A 27 15.21 -22.67 22.10
N GLN A 28 14.83 -23.94 22.24
CA GLN A 28 13.79 -24.62 21.47
C GLN A 28 12.47 -23.84 21.55
N PHE A 29 12.10 -23.14 20.48
CA PHE A 29 10.73 -22.67 20.29
C PHE A 29 9.87 -23.85 19.84
N SER A 30 9.02 -24.34 20.74
CA SER A 30 7.95 -25.29 20.39
C SER A 30 6.92 -24.60 19.50
N PRO A 31 6.45 -25.21 18.40
CA PRO A 31 5.40 -24.61 17.60
C PRO A 31 4.07 -24.73 18.34
N ALA A 32 3.50 -23.60 18.76
CA ALA A 32 2.12 -23.55 19.20
C ALA A 32 1.21 -23.92 18.02
N LYS A 33 0.38 -24.95 18.23
CA LYS A 33 -0.55 -25.50 17.23
C LYS A 33 -1.59 -24.45 16.83
N LEU A 34 -1.45 -23.86 15.64
CA LEU A 34 -2.46 -22.97 15.07
C LEU A 34 -3.76 -23.77 14.85
N LYS A 35 -4.84 -23.37 15.51
CA LYS A 35 -6.19 -23.88 15.22
C LYS A 35 -6.59 -23.37 13.82
N GLN A 36 -6.96 -24.29 12.93
CA GLN A 36 -7.53 -23.97 11.63
C GLN A 36 -8.77 -23.07 11.81
N ILE A 37 -8.68 -21.84 11.31
CA ILE A 37 -9.82 -20.94 11.19
C ILE A 37 -10.65 -21.44 10.01
N LYS A 38 -11.90 -21.82 10.27
CA LYS A 38 -12.85 -22.22 9.21
C LYS A 38 -13.13 -21.00 8.32
N ASN A 39 -12.95 -21.17 7.01
CA ASN A 39 -13.27 -20.17 6.00
C ASN A 39 -14.76 -19.81 6.06
N HIS A 40 -15.07 -18.61 6.57
CA HIS A 40 -16.40 -18.03 6.44
C HIS A 40 -16.38 -17.06 5.26
N LYS A 41 -17.12 -17.40 4.19
CA LYS A 41 -17.33 -16.48 3.06
C LYS A 41 -18.24 -15.33 3.55
N PRO A 42 -17.83 -14.06 3.47
CA PRO A 42 -18.75 -12.96 3.75
C PRO A 42 -19.80 -12.90 2.64
N LYS A 43 -21.08 -13.04 3.03
CA LYS A 43 -22.22 -12.73 2.17
C LYS A 43 -22.32 -11.20 2.06
N TYR A 44 -22.04 -10.65 0.89
CA TYR A 44 -22.36 -9.25 0.59
C TYR A 44 -23.88 -9.12 0.41
N GLN A 45 -24.54 -8.47 1.36
CA GLN A 45 -25.94 -8.02 1.22
C GLN A 45 -25.95 -6.67 0.50
N SER A 46 -26.79 -6.55 -0.53
CA SER A 46 -26.91 -5.34 -1.35
C SER A 46 -27.60 -4.21 -0.57
N LEU A 47 -27.20 -2.97 -0.87
CA LEU A 47 -27.69 -1.73 -0.24
C LEU A 47 -29.21 -1.47 -0.43
N GLN A 48 -29.91 -2.28 -1.21
CA GLN A 48 -31.36 -2.13 -1.46
C GLN A 48 -32.24 -2.49 -0.26
N SER A 49 -31.78 -3.35 0.66
CA SER A 49 -32.60 -3.77 1.81
C SER A 49 -32.75 -2.70 2.90
N TYR A 50 -31.84 -1.72 2.97
CA TYR A 50 -31.91 -0.65 3.98
C TYR A 50 -32.94 0.44 3.64
N MET A 51 -33.32 0.59 2.37
CA MET A 51 -34.28 1.64 1.97
C MET A 51 -35.75 1.21 2.15
N LEU A 52 -36.04 -0.09 2.20
CA LEU A 52 -37.41 -0.60 2.32
C LEU A 52 -37.92 -0.71 3.78
N ALA A 53 -37.02 -0.59 4.77
CA ALA A 53 -37.37 -0.78 6.18
C ALA A 53 -37.86 0.49 6.92
N GLN A 54 -37.88 1.66 6.27
CA GLN A 54 -38.28 2.92 6.91
C GLN A 54 -39.59 3.53 6.38
N ALA A 55 -40.30 2.86 5.47
CA ALA A 55 -41.52 3.41 4.87
C ALA A 55 -42.83 3.00 5.55
N GLN A 56 -42.80 2.29 6.69
CA GLN A 56 -44.04 1.74 7.25
C GLN A 56 -43.98 1.56 8.77
N GLU A 57 -44.19 2.65 9.52
CA GLU A 57 -44.94 2.60 10.79
C GLU A 57 -45.25 4.01 11.31
N SER A 58 -46.43 4.51 10.98
CA SER A 58 -47.07 5.58 11.74
C SER A 58 -48.57 5.28 11.90
N HIS A 59 -49.04 5.51 13.13
CA HIS A 59 -50.43 5.48 13.63
C HIS A 59 -51.04 4.12 13.98
N SER A 60 -51.18 3.82 15.28
CA SER A 60 -52.33 4.25 16.10
C SER A 60 -52.35 3.58 17.49
N LEU A 61 -52.71 4.37 18.51
CA LEU A 61 -53.14 3.91 19.84
C LEU A 61 -54.61 3.41 19.75
N PRO A 62 -55.08 2.48 20.61
CA PRO A 62 -55.60 2.93 21.90
C PRO A 62 -55.46 1.96 23.10
N SER A 63 -55.79 2.56 24.24
CA SER A 63 -55.89 2.14 25.64
C SER A 63 -56.70 0.86 25.96
N LYS A 64 -56.30 0.15 27.03
CA LYS A 64 -57.19 -0.22 28.16
C LYS A 64 -56.42 -0.66 29.41
N SER A 65 -56.88 -0.17 30.55
CA SER A 65 -56.47 -0.46 31.93
C SER A 65 -57.06 -1.77 32.46
N THR A 66 -56.38 -2.43 33.42
CA THR A 66 -56.95 -2.93 34.70
C THR A 66 -55.84 -3.39 35.65
N ILE A 67 -56.02 -3.02 36.92
CA ILE A 67 -55.14 -3.12 38.08
C ILE A 67 -55.33 -4.48 38.77
N THR A 68 -54.25 -5.07 39.29
CA THR A 68 -54.29 -5.82 40.56
C THR A 68 -53.07 -5.47 41.41
N ALA A 69 -53.30 -5.33 42.71
CA ALA A 69 -52.40 -4.78 43.70
C ALA A 69 -51.81 -5.89 44.58
N HIS A 70 -50.50 -5.84 44.85
CA HIS A 70 -49.91 -6.41 46.06
C HIS A 70 -48.77 -5.52 46.59
N THR A 71 -49.14 -4.77 47.62
CA THR A 71 -48.39 -4.46 48.86
C THR A 71 -46.85 -4.35 48.83
N VAL A 72 -46.38 -3.10 48.78
CA VAL A 72 -45.34 -2.41 49.57
C VAL A 72 -44.19 -3.25 50.18
N SER A 73 -42.96 -3.01 49.72
CA SER A 73 -41.80 -2.87 50.61
C SER A 73 -40.65 -2.07 49.96
N ARG A 74 -40.45 -0.86 50.48
CA ARG A 74 -39.19 -0.10 50.66
C ARG A 74 -38.18 -0.07 49.52
N ARG A 75 -38.23 1.03 48.74
CA ARG A 75 -37.11 1.96 48.44
C ARG A 75 -37.54 2.96 47.35
N ALA A 76 -38.15 4.07 47.80
CA ALA A 76 -38.37 5.24 46.95
C ALA A 76 -37.36 6.32 47.38
N SER A 77 -36.42 6.66 46.49
CA SER A 77 -35.81 8.00 46.42
C SER A 77 -34.79 8.05 45.27
N LEU A 78 -35.20 8.60 44.14
CA LEU A 78 -34.39 9.47 43.26
C LEU A 78 -35.29 9.95 42.12
N SER A 79 -36.15 10.90 42.45
CA SER A 79 -36.87 11.72 41.48
C SER A 79 -35.86 12.61 40.75
N PHE A 80 -35.78 12.43 39.43
CA PHE A 80 -35.01 13.24 38.49
C PHE A 80 -35.50 14.70 38.49
N SER A 81 -34.73 15.61 39.05
CA SER A 81 -34.94 17.06 38.86
C SER A 81 -33.91 17.58 37.85
N MET A 82 -34.18 17.41 36.57
CA MET A 82 -33.36 17.96 35.48
C MET A 82 -34.23 18.73 34.47
N ALA A 83 -35.17 19.55 34.96
CA ALA A 83 -36.15 20.23 34.10
C ALA A 83 -35.90 21.73 33.90
N LEU A 84 -34.75 22.28 34.32
CA LEU A 84 -34.52 23.73 34.18
C LEU A 84 -33.11 24.14 33.72
N LEU A 85 -32.39 23.27 33.03
CA LEU A 85 -31.10 23.59 32.40
C LEU A 85 -31.09 23.27 30.91
N LEU A 86 -32.18 23.58 30.19
CA LEU A 86 -32.23 23.45 28.72
C LEU A 86 -32.54 24.76 27.98
N HIS A 87 -32.65 25.90 28.69
CA HIS A 87 -32.95 27.19 28.05
C HIS A 87 -31.70 28.07 27.78
N GLN A 88 -30.50 27.57 28.09
CA GLN A 88 -29.23 28.30 27.89
C GLN A 88 -28.22 27.51 27.05
N LEU A 89 -28.67 26.50 26.31
CA LEU A 89 -27.84 25.91 25.27
C LEU A 89 -28.12 26.69 23.99
N HIS A 90 -27.35 27.75 23.76
CA HIS A 90 -27.18 28.31 22.43
C HIS A 90 -26.72 27.16 21.53
N ILE A 91 -27.64 26.59 20.77
CA ILE A 91 -27.32 25.67 19.68
C ILE A 91 -26.81 26.57 18.56
N GLU A 92 -25.52 26.91 18.65
CA GLU A 92 -24.80 27.45 17.51
C GLU A 92 -25.00 26.48 16.33
N PRO A 93 -25.38 26.96 15.14
CA PRO A 93 -25.49 26.10 13.98
C PRO A 93 -24.15 25.39 13.79
N SER A 94 -24.21 24.07 13.69
CA SER A 94 -23.05 23.24 13.44
C SER A 94 -22.35 23.73 12.18
N ARG A 95 -21.11 24.20 12.29
CA ARG A 95 -20.24 24.55 11.16
C ARG A 95 -19.86 23.34 10.30
N ALA A 96 -20.43 22.15 10.55
CA ALA A 96 -20.24 20.99 9.70
C ALA A 96 -20.74 21.18 8.26
N ASP A 97 -21.61 22.17 8.01
CA ASP A 97 -22.02 22.55 6.64
C ASP A 97 -20.86 23.17 5.83
N GLU A 98 -19.87 23.78 6.52
CA GLU A 98 -18.67 24.33 5.88
C GLU A 98 -17.70 23.22 5.41
N GLY A 99 -17.91 21.96 5.85
CA GLY A 99 -17.03 20.83 5.60
C GLY A 99 -15.67 21.00 6.30
N ASN A 100 -15.18 19.96 6.96
CA ASN A 100 -13.88 20.05 7.67
C ASN A 100 -12.66 20.04 6.71
N GLY A 101 -12.87 20.12 5.40
CA GLY A 101 -11.82 20.04 4.37
C GLY A 101 -11.09 18.69 4.30
N LEU A 102 -11.49 17.69 5.09
CA LEU A 102 -10.82 16.38 5.17
C LEU A 102 -11.36 15.37 4.15
N TRP A 103 -12.49 15.67 3.51
CA TRP A 103 -13.11 14.84 2.49
C TRP A 103 -13.23 15.60 1.16
N LEU A 104 -12.97 14.88 0.06
CA LEU A 104 -13.19 15.37 -1.29
C LEU A 104 -14.71 15.46 -1.54
N THR A 105 -15.20 16.67 -1.80
CA THR A 105 -16.62 16.94 -2.09
C THR A 105 -16.97 16.80 -3.58
N GLY A 106 -15.96 16.63 -4.44
CA GLY A 106 -16.08 16.50 -5.89
C GLY A 106 -15.49 15.19 -6.43
N PRO A 107 -15.46 15.01 -7.77
CA PRO A 107 -14.82 13.85 -8.38
C PRO A 107 -13.35 13.75 -7.96
N LEU A 108 -12.83 12.52 -7.90
CA LEU A 108 -11.42 12.31 -7.54
C LEU A 108 -10.51 13.10 -8.51
N PRO A 109 -9.53 13.86 -7.99
CA PRO A 109 -8.61 14.59 -8.84
C PRO A 109 -7.80 13.61 -9.69
N VAL A 110 -7.73 13.86 -11.00
CA VAL A 110 -6.92 13.05 -11.91
C VAL A 110 -5.48 13.58 -11.87
N PRO A 111 -4.50 12.77 -11.44
CA PRO A 111 -3.13 13.21 -11.38
C PRO A 111 -2.54 13.36 -12.80
N THR A 112 -1.81 14.45 -13.00
CA THR A 112 -1.13 14.77 -14.26
C THR A 112 0.38 14.67 -14.10
N VAL A 113 1.07 14.41 -15.22
CA VAL A 113 2.53 14.31 -15.30
C VAL A 113 3.03 15.34 -16.30
N THR A 114 4.08 16.06 -15.94
CA THR A 114 4.70 17.11 -16.76
C THR A 114 6.02 16.68 -17.38
N ASN A 115 6.72 15.73 -16.76
CA ASN A 115 8.03 15.27 -17.23
C ASN A 115 7.92 14.23 -18.36
N LYS A 116 8.98 14.10 -19.15
CA LYS A 116 9.07 13.18 -20.29
C LYS A 116 9.34 11.73 -19.84
N ILE A 117 8.41 11.19 -19.06
CA ILE A 117 8.46 9.82 -18.52
C ILE A 117 7.40 8.88 -19.14
N ALA A 118 6.55 9.41 -20.02
CA ALA A 118 5.63 8.62 -20.83
C ALA A 118 6.40 7.76 -21.85
N ASN A 119 5.79 6.66 -22.29
CA ASN A 119 6.37 5.85 -23.36
C ASN A 119 6.34 6.67 -24.67
N GLU A 120 7.47 6.80 -25.36
CA GLU A 120 7.58 7.58 -26.59
C GLU A 120 6.81 6.97 -27.77
N GLU A 121 6.68 5.64 -27.80
CA GLU A 121 6.00 4.91 -28.89
C GLU A 121 4.48 4.93 -28.74
N THR A 122 3.99 4.75 -27.50
CA THR A 122 2.55 4.62 -27.19
C THR A 122 1.93 5.89 -26.62
N GLY A 123 2.74 6.87 -26.21
CA GLY A 123 2.29 8.12 -25.56
C GLY A 123 1.81 7.96 -24.12
N THR A 124 1.58 6.74 -23.63
CA THR A 124 1.14 6.44 -22.26
C THR A 124 1.74 5.10 -21.81
N ARG A 125 1.92 4.93 -20.50
CA ARG A 125 2.45 3.68 -19.93
C ARG A 125 1.36 2.62 -19.76
N SER A 126 1.61 1.39 -20.19
CA SER A 126 0.59 0.31 -20.23
C SER A 126 0.17 -0.21 -18.84
N PHE A 127 1.05 -0.07 -17.86
CA PHE A 127 0.79 -0.48 -16.47
C PHE A 127 -0.09 0.51 -15.71
N LEU A 128 -0.37 1.70 -16.26
CA LEU A 128 -1.17 2.71 -15.56
C LEU A 128 -2.59 2.19 -15.31
N ARG A 129 -3.10 2.54 -14.12
CA ARG A 129 -4.43 2.13 -13.66
C ARG A 129 -5.22 3.38 -13.30
N ASN A 130 -6.44 3.44 -13.84
CA ASN A 130 -7.36 4.55 -13.60
C ASN A 130 -8.12 4.35 -12.28
N GLY A 131 -8.66 5.44 -11.74
CA GLY A 131 -9.52 5.40 -10.55
C GLY A 131 -8.77 5.16 -9.24
N ILE A 132 -7.44 5.32 -9.23
CA ILE A 132 -6.64 5.25 -8.01
C ILE A 132 -6.36 6.68 -7.54
N TYR A 133 -6.71 6.97 -6.29
CA TYR A 133 -6.30 8.21 -5.65
C TYR A 133 -4.81 8.15 -5.30
N ILE A 134 -4.05 9.15 -5.73
CA ILE A 134 -2.64 9.32 -5.36
C ILE A 134 -2.53 10.58 -4.53
N ALA A 135 -2.23 10.38 -3.24
CA ALA A 135 -1.97 11.50 -2.34
C ALA A 135 -0.72 12.24 -2.80
N ASN A 136 -0.86 13.56 -2.99
CA ASN A 136 0.29 14.45 -3.13
C ASN A 136 0.90 14.68 -1.75
N ILE A 137 2.08 14.09 -1.51
CA ILE A 137 2.81 14.14 -0.24
C ILE A 137 4.08 15.00 -0.34
N GLY A 138 4.20 15.80 -1.41
CA GLY A 138 5.37 16.62 -1.71
C GLY A 138 6.57 15.79 -2.19
N PRO A 139 7.64 16.46 -2.70
CA PRO A 139 8.79 15.77 -3.30
C PRO A 139 9.53 14.84 -2.33
N GLN A 140 9.69 15.24 -1.07
CA GLN A 140 10.35 14.42 -0.05
C GLN A 140 9.54 13.18 0.32
N GLY A 141 8.21 13.35 0.47
CA GLY A 141 7.31 12.22 0.69
C GLY A 141 7.30 11.29 -0.51
N SER A 142 7.29 11.83 -1.73
CA SER A 142 7.35 11.05 -2.97
C SER A 142 8.65 10.25 -3.08
N ALA A 143 9.80 10.83 -2.75
CA ALA A 143 11.08 10.11 -2.70
C ALA A 143 11.04 8.96 -1.68
N PHE A 144 10.51 9.21 -0.47
CA PHE A 144 10.32 8.18 0.54
C PHE A 144 9.39 7.05 0.06
N ARG A 145 8.27 7.40 -0.58
CA ARG A 145 7.31 6.42 -1.14
C ARG A 145 7.93 5.61 -2.29
N LEU A 146 8.73 6.24 -3.15
CA LEU A 146 9.50 5.55 -4.20
C LEU A 146 10.45 4.52 -3.60
N LYS A 147 11.23 4.89 -2.58
CA LYS A 147 12.14 3.96 -1.89
C LYS A 147 11.40 2.74 -1.32
N HIS A 148 10.28 2.98 -0.63
CA HIS A 148 9.47 1.89 -0.08
C HIS A 148 8.86 1.01 -1.17
N TYR A 149 8.35 1.59 -2.25
CA TYR A 149 7.71 0.82 -3.31
C TYR A 149 8.74 0.05 -4.13
N SER A 150 9.96 0.57 -4.27
CA SER A 150 11.06 -0.19 -4.87
C SER A 150 11.39 -1.44 -4.05
N PHE A 151 11.43 -1.32 -2.71
CA PHE A 151 11.57 -2.48 -1.82
C PHE A 151 10.42 -3.48 -1.97
N ASP A 152 9.17 -2.99 -2.01
CA ASP A 152 7.99 -3.83 -2.20
C ASP A 152 8.02 -4.60 -3.53
N LEU A 153 8.53 -3.97 -4.60
CA LEU A 153 8.68 -4.62 -5.91
C LEU A 153 9.85 -5.61 -5.95
N LEU A 154 10.88 -5.43 -5.12
CA LEU A 154 11.93 -6.44 -4.93
C LEU A 154 11.40 -7.69 -4.20
N ALA A 155 10.44 -7.52 -3.29
CA ALA A 155 9.79 -8.65 -2.62
C ALA A 155 8.90 -9.49 -3.56
N LEU A 156 8.52 -8.96 -4.73
CA LEU A 156 7.77 -9.74 -5.75
C LEU A 156 8.57 -10.91 -6.32
N GLY A 157 9.91 -10.91 -6.18
CA GLY A 157 10.77 -12.00 -6.66
C GLY A 157 10.39 -13.35 -6.06
N ASP A 158 9.95 -13.35 -4.79
CA ASP A 158 9.52 -14.55 -4.07
C ASP A 158 8.23 -15.16 -4.64
N MET A 159 7.46 -14.36 -5.40
CA MET A 159 6.20 -14.77 -6.02
C MET A 159 6.37 -15.33 -7.44
N LEU A 160 7.59 -15.27 -8.01
CA LEU A 160 7.87 -15.79 -9.35
C LEU A 160 7.66 -17.31 -9.39
N GLY A 161 6.94 -17.79 -10.41
CA GLY A 161 6.65 -19.22 -10.61
C GLY A 161 5.53 -19.78 -9.74
N GLN A 162 4.84 -18.96 -8.94
CA GLN A 162 3.65 -19.37 -8.20
C GLN A 162 2.38 -19.20 -9.04
N GLU A 163 1.31 -19.94 -8.71
CA GLU A 163 -0.04 -19.83 -9.32
C GLU A 163 -0.76 -18.50 -8.97
N THR A 164 -0.02 -17.44 -8.66
CA THR A 164 -0.53 -16.13 -8.19
C THR A 164 -0.15 -14.98 -9.14
N MET A 165 0.04 -15.28 -10.44
CA MET A 165 0.46 -14.29 -11.44
C MET A 165 -0.53 -13.12 -11.62
N SER A 166 -1.83 -13.38 -11.40
CA SER A 166 -2.85 -12.33 -11.44
C SER A 166 -2.67 -11.31 -10.31
N TYR A 167 -2.26 -11.77 -9.12
CA TYR A 167 -1.94 -10.90 -8.00
C TYR A 167 -0.62 -10.16 -8.25
N PHE A 168 0.40 -10.87 -8.72
CA PHE A 168 1.69 -10.29 -9.10
C PHE A 168 1.49 -9.10 -10.04
N ARG A 169 0.73 -9.29 -11.14
CA ARG A 169 0.44 -8.23 -12.10
C ARG A 169 -0.31 -7.06 -11.47
N LYS A 170 -1.36 -7.34 -10.67
CA LYS A 170 -2.13 -6.27 -10.02
C LYS A 170 -1.26 -5.45 -9.07
N TYR A 171 -0.43 -6.11 -8.26
CA TYR A 171 0.45 -5.47 -7.31
C TYR A 171 1.52 -4.62 -8.02
N LEU A 172 2.19 -5.20 -9.03
CA LEU A 172 3.15 -4.52 -9.88
C LEU A 172 2.55 -3.24 -10.47
N CYS A 173 1.43 -3.35 -11.20
CA CYS A 173 0.81 -2.20 -11.86
C CYS A 173 0.34 -1.14 -10.87
N MET A 174 -0.19 -1.54 -9.71
CA MET A 174 -0.63 -0.60 -8.68
C MET A 174 0.54 0.21 -8.12
N LYS A 175 1.62 -0.46 -7.71
CA LYS A 175 2.82 0.20 -7.17
C LYS A 175 3.48 1.07 -8.23
N SER A 176 3.67 0.55 -9.44
CA SER A 176 4.26 1.30 -10.56
C SER A 176 3.42 2.51 -10.97
N THR A 177 2.09 2.44 -10.89
CA THR A 177 1.22 3.61 -11.14
C THR A 177 1.51 4.73 -10.16
N VAL A 178 1.61 4.43 -8.86
CA VAL A 178 1.95 5.46 -7.86
C VAL A 178 3.38 5.98 -8.08
N MET A 179 4.34 5.09 -8.34
CA MET A 179 5.72 5.48 -8.62
C MET A 179 5.81 6.41 -9.85
N TYR A 180 5.00 6.20 -10.89
CA TYR A 180 4.94 7.06 -12.07
C TYR A 180 4.66 8.52 -11.71
N TYR A 181 3.67 8.76 -10.85
CA TYR A 181 3.36 10.12 -10.40
C TYR A 181 4.36 10.66 -9.38
N ASP A 182 4.95 9.80 -8.54
CA ASP A 182 5.99 10.24 -7.61
C ASP A 182 7.28 10.65 -8.30
N PHE A 183 7.70 9.91 -9.33
CA PHE A 183 8.85 10.28 -10.15
C PHE A 183 8.65 11.65 -10.78
N ASP A 184 7.46 11.96 -11.29
CA ASP A 184 7.15 13.29 -11.81
C ASP A 184 7.39 14.40 -10.77
N LYS A 185 6.98 14.18 -9.51
CA LYS A 185 7.19 15.17 -8.43
C LYS A 185 8.65 15.30 -8.03
N VAL A 186 9.37 14.19 -7.93
CA VAL A 186 10.80 14.20 -7.59
C VAL A 186 11.62 14.85 -8.71
N ILE A 187 11.36 14.51 -9.97
CA ILE A 187 12.05 15.12 -11.13
C ILE A 187 11.76 16.63 -11.19
N SER A 188 10.50 17.03 -11.02
CA SER A 188 10.12 18.45 -11.06
C SER A 188 10.82 19.29 -9.98
N ALA A 189 11.10 18.70 -8.83
CA ALA A 189 11.75 19.37 -7.70
C ALA A 189 13.30 19.28 -7.74
N ALA A 190 13.87 18.47 -8.62
CA ALA A 190 15.32 18.27 -8.73
C ALA A 190 16.01 19.48 -9.39
N SER A 191 17.32 19.62 -9.16
CA SER A 191 18.15 20.58 -9.89
C SER A 191 18.27 20.20 -11.36
N ASP A 192 18.58 21.16 -12.23
CA ASP A 192 18.62 20.94 -13.68
C ASP A 192 19.61 19.84 -14.10
N GLU A 193 20.74 19.73 -13.38
CA GLU A 193 21.73 18.67 -13.59
C GLU A 193 21.20 17.27 -13.24
N GLN A 194 20.26 17.16 -12.31
CA GLN A 194 19.71 15.89 -11.82
C GLN A 194 18.42 15.46 -12.53
N LYS A 195 17.74 16.38 -13.22
CA LYS A 195 16.49 16.08 -13.95
C LYS A 195 16.67 15.00 -15.00
N GLN A 196 17.71 15.10 -15.84
CA GLN A 196 17.92 14.13 -16.91
C GLN A 196 18.29 12.73 -16.37
N PRO A 197 19.26 12.58 -15.45
CA PRO A 197 19.54 11.27 -14.85
C PRO A 197 18.34 10.61 -14.17
N LEU A 198 17.49 11.38 -13.49
CA LEU A 198 16.27 10.86 -12.85
C LEU A 198 15.21 10.46 -13.87
N THR A 199 15.07 11.24 -14.96
CA THR A 199 14.16 10.91 -16.07
C THR A 199 14.60 9.63 -16.78
N ASP A 200 15.90 9.46 -17.03
CA ASP A 200 16.44 8.25 -17.66
C ASP A 200 16.26 7.03 -16.76
N LEU A 201 16.46 7.19 -15.44
CA LEU A 201 16.21 6.14 -14.46
C LEU A 201 14.73 5.72 -14.45
N ALA A 202 13.81 6.70 -14.43
CA ALA A 202 12.37 6.45 -14.47
C ALA A 202 11.97 5.71 -15.76
N ASN A 203 12.49 6.15 -16.92
CA ASN A 203 12.21 5.50 -18.19
C ASN A 203 12.76 4.07 -18.26
N ARG A 204 13.99 3.83 -17.79
CA ARG A 204 14.57 2.48 -17.68
C ARG A 204 13.70 1.56 -16.81
N LEU A 205 13.25 2.05 -15.65
CA LEU A 205 12.35 1.31 -14.77
C LEU A 205 11.04 0.98 -15.48
N PHE A 206 10.36 1.99 -16.01
CA PHE A 206 9.03 1.82 -16.59
C PHE A 206 9.03 0.97 -17.86
N ASN A 207 10.05 1.09 -18.71
CA ASN A 207 10.21 0.20 -19.87
C ASN A 207 10.31 -1.27 -19.44
N ASN A 208 11.01 -1.57 -18.34
CA ASN A 208 11.10 -2.94 -17.84
C ASN A 208 9.81 -3.40 -17.16
N VAL A 209 9.12 -2.53 -16.42
CA VAL A 209 7.80 -2.85 -15.85
C VAL A 209 6.80 -3.22 -16.95
N GLU A 210 6.80 -2.50 -18.08
CA GLU A 210 5.93 -2.82 -19.22
C GLU A 210 6.26 -4.20 -19.82
N LYS A 211 7.55 -4.54 -19.94
CA LYS A 211 7.99 -5.87 -20.39
C LYS A 211 7.56 -6.97 -19.42
N ILE A 212 7.68 -6.75 -18.11
CA ILE A 212 7.22 -7.72 -17.10
C ILE A 212 5.70 -7.87 -17.19
N GLU A 213 4.95 -6.77 -17.27
CA GLU A 213 3.49 -6.83 -17.40
C GLU A 213 3.07 -7.64 -18.63
N GLU A 214 3.74 -7.43 -19.75
CA GLU A 214 3.47 -8.14 -21.01
C GLU A 214 3.83 -9.63 -20.90
N ALA A 215 4.98 -9.96 -20.30
CA ALA A 215 5.36 -11.35 -20.03
C ALA A 215 4.34 -12.07 -19.15
N VAL A 216 3.78 -11.38 -18.14
CA VAL A 216 2.73 -11.95 -17.28
C VAL A 216 1.41 -12.12 -18.02
N LYS A 217 1.03 -11.17 -18.89
CA LYS A 217 -0.19 -11.30 -19.73
C LYS A 217 -0.08 -12.48 -20.69
N THR A 218 1.08 -12.68 -21.28
CA THR A 218 1.37 -13.75 -22.24
C THR A 218 1.74 -15.08 -21.57
N GLN A 219 1.77 -15.13 -20.23
CA GLN A 219 2.17 -16.29 -19.44
C GLN A 219 3.56 -16.84 -19.81
N ASN A 220 4.46 -15.96 -20.27
CA ASN A 220 5.82 -16.31 -20.65
C ASN A 220 6.75 -16.25 -19.44
N ASN A 221 6.88 -17.38 -18.73
CA ASN A 221 7.67 -17.47 -17.50
C ASN A 221 9.17 -17.14 -17.70
N THR A 222 9.77 -17.57 -18.81
CA THR A 222 11.19 -17.33 -19.11
C THR A 222 11.44 -15.83 -19.31
N MET A 223 10.59 -15.17 -20.10
CA MET A 223 10.68 -13.73 -20.32
C MET A 223 10.43 -12.95 -19.03
N MET A 224 9.44 -13.37 -18.23
CA MET A 224 9.15 -12.75 -16.94
C MET A 224 10.37 -12.80 -16.00
N GLN A 225 11.01 -13.96 -15.85
CA GLN A 225 12.20 -14.11 -15.00
C GLN A 225 13.35 -13.24 -15.48
N SER A 226 13.62 -13.22 -16.78
CA SER A 226 14.67 -12.38 -17.38
C SER A 226 14.39 -10.89 -17.13
N CYS A 227 13.20 -10.41 -17.47
CA CYS A 227 12.85 -9.01 -17.28
C CYS A 227 12.83 -8.60 -15.80
N TYR A 228 12.44 -9.51 -14.90
CA TYR A 228 12.52 -9.28 -13.47
C TYR A 228 13.97 -9.12 -13.01
N ALA A 229 14.87 -10.02 -13.43
CA ALA A 229 16.29 -9.94 -13.12
C ALA A 229 16.91 -8.61 -13.61
N ASP A 230 16.54 -8.14 -14.80
CA ASP A 230 16.96 -6.84 -15.35
C ASP A 230 16.42 -5.65 -14.54
N THR A 231 15.28 -5.82 -13.86
CA THR A 231 14.62 -4.77 -13.07
C THR A 231 15.21 -4.63 -11.67
N VAL A 232 15.69 -5.72 -11.05
CA VAL A 232 16.29 -5.71 -9.70
C VAL A 232 17.37 -4.63 -9.52
N PRO A 233 18.41 -4.52 -10.38
CA PRO A 233 19.44 -3.50 -10.20
C PRO A 233 18.89 -2.08 -10.36
N ILE A 234 17.86 -1.89 -11.19
CA ILE A 234 17.19 -0.59 -11.36
C ILE A 234 16.45 -0.21 -10.08
N LEU A 235 15.71 -1.13 -9.47
CA LEU A 235 15.02 -0.89 -8.20
C LEU A 235 15.99 -0.55 -7.07
N GLN A 236 17.14 -1.25 -7.02
CA GLN A 236 18.21 -0.94 -6.08
C GLN A 236 18.81 0.46 -6.32
N GLU A 237 19.02 0.83 -7.59
CA GLU A 237 19.46 2.19 -7.96
C GLU A 237 18.44 3.25 -7.50
N VAL A 238 17.14 3.01 -7.69
CA VAL A 238 16.08 3.91 -7.18
C VAL A 238 16.17 4.04 -5.66
N MET A 239 16.30 2.93 -4.94
CA MET A 239 16.43 2.98 -3.47
C MET A 239 17.65 3.78 -3.01
N ALA A 240 18.77 3.66 -3.72
CA ALA A 240 20.01 4.38 -3.41
C ALA A 240 19.88 5.89 -3.67
N ARG A 241 19.20 6.29 -4.76
CA ARG A 241 19.02 7.72 -5.10
C ARG A 241 17.95 8.43 -4.27
N MET A 242 17.00 7.69 -3.71
CA MET A 242 15.94 8.23 -2.85
C MET A 242 16.28 8.13 -1.36
N ALA A 243 17.53 7.83 -1.01
CA ALA A 243 17.99 7.57 0.35
C ALA A 243 18.35 8.84 1.13
#